data_AF-A0A9E5Y982-F1
#
_entry.id   AF-A0A9E5Y982-F1
#
_cell.length_a   1.000
_cell.length_b   1.000
_cell.length_c   1.000
_cell.angle_alpha   90.00
_cell.angle_beta   90.00
_cell.angle_gamma   90.00
#
_symmetry.space_group_name_H-M   'P 1'
#
loop_
_entity.id
_entity.type
_entity.pdbx_description
1 polymer ?
#
loop_
_entity_poly.entity_id
_entity_poly.type
_entity_poly.pdbx_seq_one_letter_code
_entity_poly.pdbx_strand_id
1 'polypeptide(L)'
;LENLDFLVVQDIFLSETAELAHVVLPVACFAEKDGTFTNTERRIQRINKAFDPPGQAKADWEIICELAKKMDYLMRYGHPAQIMEEIASFTSIYGGVLYSRLGKEGLQWPCPHLSHPGTLYLHKDKFTRGKGKFHPVQYKPPAELSDEEYPLILTTGRVLFHFHTGTMSRRVKGLNQIYPEGIVEINPEDANFLNLSQGEIVKVVSRRGQVKTKVKISDKSSPGVVFMTFHFAESAVNFLTNDALDPVAKIPEYKVSAVKIEKI
;
A
#
# COMPACT_ATOMS: atom_id res chain seq x y z
N LEU A 1 -3.06 -13.82 -12.73
CA LEU A 1 -1.59 -13.98 -12.78
C LEU A 1 -1.20 -15.26 -13.49
N GLU A 2 -1.93 -16.37 -13.29
CA GLU A 2 -1.67 -17.66 -13.95
C GLU A 2 -1.71 -17.63 -15.49
N ASN A 3 -2.43 -16.69 -16.08
CA ASN A 3 -2.48 -16.51 -17.54
C ASN A 3 -1.27 -15.75 -18.13
N LEU A 4 -0.26 -15.38 -17.33
CA LEU A 4 0.94 -14.71 -17.82
C LEU A 4 1.96 -15.74 -18.30
N ASP A 5 2.52 -15.54 -19.49
CA ASP A 5 3.60 -16.40 -20.04
C ASP A 5 4.86 -16.38 -19.16
N PHE A 6 5.12 -15.26 -18.48
CA PHE A 6 6.28 -15.08 -17.62
C PHE A 6 6.00 -14.03 -16.52
N LEU A 7 6.44 -14.31 -15.30
CA LEU A 7 6.23 -13.47 -14.12
C LEU A 7 7.52 -13.45 -13.30
N VAL A 8 8.11 -12.27 -13.16
CA VAL A 8 9.25 -12.02 -12.28
C VAL A 8 8.75 -11.20 -11.09
N VAL A 9 9.10 -11.63 -9.88
CA VAL A 9 8.78 -10.89 -8.66
C VAL A 9 10.06 -10.52 -7.94
N GLN A 10 10.19 -9.24 -7.64
CA GLN A 10 11.30 -8.67 -6.89
C GLN A 10 10.80 -8.27 -5.50
N ASP A 11 11.16 -9.04 -4.48
CA ASP A 11 10.57 -8.94 -3.13
C ASP A 11 11.59 -9.31 -2.04
N ILE A 12 11.36 -8.80 -0.82
CA ILE A 12 12.20 -9.05 0.36
C ILE A 12 11.88 -10.45 0.92
N PHE A 13 10.62 -10.87 0.84
CA PHE A 13 10.15 -12.17 1.28
C PHE A 13 9.39 -12.87 0.17
N LEU A 14 9.26 -14.19 0.29
CA LEU A 14 8.34 -14.94 -0.55
C LEU A 14 6.89 -14.58 -0.14
N SER A 15 6.29 -13.65 -0.87
CA SER A 15 4.89 -13.24 -0.75
C SER A 15 3.97 -14.14 -1.58
N GLU A 16 2.66 -14.05 -1.38
CA GLU A 16 1.65 -14.80 -2.13
C GLU A 16 1.74 -14.53 -3.64
N THR A 17 2.20 -13.33 -4.04
CA THR A 17 2.49 -13.02 -5.45
C THR A 17 3.78 -13.68 -5.92
N ALA A 18 4.82 -13.71 -5.08
CA ALA A 18 6.09 -14.34 -5.40
C ALA A 18 5.98 -15.87 -5.52
N GLU A 19 5.06 -16.51 -4.79
CA GLU A 19 4.77 -17.94 -4.91
C GLU A 19 4.23 -18.35 -6.29
N LEU A 20 3.58 -17.41 -7.01
CA LEU A 20 3.09 -17.62 -8.37
C LEU A 20 4.13 -17.27 -9.44
N ALA A 21 5.32 -16.77 -9.05
CA ALA A 21 6.32 -16.27 -9.98
C ALA A 21 7.13 -17.39 -10.63
N HIS A 22 7.52 -17.16 -11.88
CA HIS A 22 8.47 -18.02 -12.59
C HIS A 22 9.91 -17.77 -12.09
N VAL A 23 10.20 -16.53 -11.69
CA VAL A 23 11.48 -16.10 -11.12
C VAL A 23 11.24 -15.17 -9.94
N VAL A 24 11.92 -15.41 -8.83
CA VAL A 24 11.95 -14.50 -7.67
C VAL A 24 13.36 -13.94 -7.53
N LEU A 25 13.47 -12.60 -7.49
CA LEU A 25 14.73 -11.88 -7.31
C LEU A 25 14.76 -11.26 -5.91
N PRO A 26 15.64 -11.76 -5.00
CA PRO A 26 15.67 -11.29 -3.62
C PRO A 26 16.24 -9.87 -3.52
N VAL A 27 15.57 -8.98 -2.77
CA VAL A 27 16.06 -7.59 -2.57
C VAL A 27 16.40 -7.26 -1.13
N ALA A 28 17.35 -6.34 -1.02
CA ALA A 28 17.75 -5.70 0.23
C ALA A 28 16.60 -4.86 0.80
N CYS A 29 16.35 -5.01 2.11
CA CYS A 29 15.38 -4.20 2.82
C CYS A 29 15.90 -2.76 3.03
N PHE A 30 15.09 -1.88 3.61
CA PHE A 30 15.44 -0.45 3.76
C PHE A 30 16.72 -0.22 4.58
N ALA A 31 17.06 -1.12 5.51
CA ALA A 31 18.24 -1.01 6.37
C ALA A 31 19.51 -1.60 5.72
N GLU A 32 19.39 -2.24 4.56
CA GLU A 32 20.47 -2.97 3.89
C GLU A 32 20.97 -2.24 2.63
N LYS A 33 20.39 -1.08 2.32
CA LYS A 33 20.72 -0.27 1.13
C LYS A 33 20.72 1.23 1.42
N ASP A 34 21.53 1.95 0.65
CA ASP A 34 21.46 3.41 0.56
C ASP A 34 20.34 3.83 -0.38
N GLY A 35 19.81 5.04 -0.17
CA GLY A 35 18.71 5.53 -0.97
C GLY A 35 18.09 6.81 -0.41
N THR A 36 16.89 7.10 -0.90
CA THR A 36 16.04 8.16 -0.36
C THR A 36 14.58 7.73 -0.31
N PHE A 37 13.83 8.19 0.69
CA PHE A 37 12.38 8.16 0.70
C PHE A 37 11.82 9.58 0.61
N THR A 38 10.70 9.72 -0.09
CA THR A 38 9.93 10.97 -0.14
C THR A 38 8.64 10.78 0.65
N ASN A 39 8.47 11.53 1.74
CA ASN A 39 7.31 11.41 2.61
C ASN A 39 6.10 12.24 2.10
N THR A 40 5.00 12.21 2.86
CA THR A 40 3.72 12.84 2.51
C THR A 40 3.77 14.36 2.41
N GLU A 41 4.72 15.03 3.07
CA GLU A 41 4.94 16.47 2.93
C GLU A 41 5.99 16.83 1.87
N ARG A 42 6.31 15.88 0.98
CA ARG A 42 7.28 15.99 -0.12
C ARG A 42 8.74 16.05 0.33
N ARG A 43 9.04 15.70 1.58
CA ARG A 43 10.41 15.71 2.10
C ARG A 43 11.15 14.46 1.66
N ILE A 44 12.25 14.68 0.95
CA ILE A 44 13.21 13.68 0.50
C ILE A 44 14.22 13.50 1.62
N GLN A 45 14.26 12.32 2.21
CA GLN A 45 15.16 11.97 3.30
C GLN A 45 16.07 10.84 2.88
N ARG A 46 17.34 10.93 3.27
CA ARG A 46 18.32 9.89 2.99
C ARG A 46 18.09 8.69 3.91
N ILE A 47 18.16 7.50 3.34
CA ILE A 47 18.38 6.26 4.09
C ILE A 47 19.83 5.83 3.88
N ASN A 48 20.44 5.30 4.94
CA ASN A 48 21.81 4.82 4.92
C ASN A 48 21.80 3.32 5.16
N LYS A 49 22.66 2.59 4.43
CA LYS A 49 22.89 1.19 4.70
C LYS A 49 23.43 1.01 6.12
N ALA A 50 22.79 0.14 6.90
CA ALA A 50 23.18 -0.21 8.27
C ALA A 50 23.70 -1.66 8.38
N PHE A 51 23.20 -2.56 7.52
CA PHE A 51 23.60 -3.97 7.48
C PHE A 51 23.90 -4.42 6.05
N ASP A 52 24.67 -5.49 5.89
CA ASP A 52 24.81 -6.13 4.59
C ASP A 52 23.53 -6.92 4.24
N PRO A 53 23.08 -6.89 2.97
CA PRO A 53 21.95 -7.70 2.53
C PRO A 53 22.20 -9.21 2.77
N PRO A 54 21.17 -9.98 3.13
CA PRO A 54 21.33 -11.41 3.38
C PRO A 54 21.52 -12.20 2.09
N GLY A 55 22.44 -13.18 2.12
CA GLY A 55 22.62 -14.14 1.04
C GLY A 55 23.00 -13.48 -0.29
N GLN A 56 22.11 -13.61 -1.29
CA GLN A 56 22.29 -13.04 -2.63
C GLN A 56 21.43 -11.79 -2.88
N ALA A 57 20.78 -11.26 -1.83
CA ALA A 57 19.96 -10.08 -1.96
C ALA A 57 20.81 -8.87 -2.40
N LYS A 58 20.24 -8.03 -3.26
CA LYS A 58 20.86 -6.80 -3.78
C LYS A 58 19.92 -5.63 -3.60
N ALA A 59 20.42 -4.40 -3.64
CA ALA A 59 19.52 -3.25 -3.76
C ALA A 59 18.75 -3.34 -5.09
N ASP A 60 17.49 -2.92 -5.09
CA ASP A 60 16.60 -3.02 -6.25
C ASP A 60 17.24 -2.46 -7.53
N TRP A 61 17.93 -1.33 -7.43
CA TRP A 61 18.57 -0.66 -8.56
C TRP A 61 19.75 -1.45 -9.14
N GLU A 62 20.47 -2.23 -8.32
CA GLU A 62 21.58 -3.07 -8.78
C GLU A 62 21.05 -4.21 -9.66
N ILE A 63 19.96 -4.85 -9.24
CA ILE A 63 19.29 -5.92 -10.00
C ILE A 63 18.84 -5.39 -11.37
N ILE A 64 18.22 -4.22 -11.40
CA ILE A 64 17.79 -3.59 -12.65
C ILE A 64 18.98 -3.28 -13.56
N CYS A 65 20.10 -2.79 -13.01
CA CYS A 65 21.31 -2.55 -13.80
C CYS A 65 21.91 -3.84 -14.36
N GLU A 66 21.96 -4.92 -13.56
CA GLU A 66 22.44 -6.23 -14.01
C GLU A 66 21.55 -6.84 -15.10
N LEU A 67 20.22 -6.69 -14.97
CA LEU A 67 19.26 -7.13 -15.97
C LEU A 67 19.42 -6.33 -17.27
N ALA A 68 19.49 -5.00 -17.18
CA ALA A 68 19.69 -4.14 -18.34
C ALA A 68 20.98 -4.50 -19.09
N LYS A 69 22.07 -4.75 -18.35
CA LYS A 69 23.35 -5.21 -18.92
C LYS A 69 23.22 -6.53 -19.67
N LYS A 70 22.42 -7.48 -19.15
CA LYS A 70 22.13 -8.76 -19.84
C LYS A 70 21.28 -8.58 -21.10
N MET A 71 20.57 -7.47 -21.20
CA MET A 71 19.81 -7.06 -22.39
C MET A 71 20.60 -6.08 -23.26
N ASP A 72 21.94 -6.08 -23.15
CA ASP A 72 22.87 -5.24 -23.90
C ASP A 72 22.68 -3.73 -23.72
N TYR A 73 22.02 -3.30 -22.63
CA TYR A 73 21.88 -1.90 -22.25
C TYR A 73 22.73 -1.57 -21.01
N LEU A 74 23.79 -0.78 -21.20
CA LEU A 74 24.73 -0.49 -20.13
C LEU A 74 24.22 0.61 -19.18
N MET A 75 23.66 0.21 -18.04
CA MET A 75 23.41 1.09 -16.88
C MET A 75 24.49 0.86 -15.83
N ARG A 76 25.28 1.89 -15.50
CA ARG A 76 26.39 1.76 -14.56
C ARG A 76 26.36 2.85 -13.51
N TYR A 77 25.96 2.47 -12.30
CA TYR A 77 26.04 3.30 -11.11
C TYR A 77 26.83 2.55 -10.02
N GLY A 78 27.73 3.24 -9.34
CA GLY A 78 28.44 2.73 -8.16
C GLY A 78 27.74 3.08 -6.85
N HIS A 79 26.81 4.04 -6.86
CA HIS A 79 26.06 4.47 -5.68
C HIS A 79 24.75 5.17 -6.11
N PRO A 80 23.63 5.05 -5.37
CA PRO A 80 22.36 5.69 -5.73
C PRO A 80 22.39 7.23 -5.73
N ALA A 81 23.47 7.84 -5.23
CA ALA A 81 23.72 9.28 -5.39
C ALA A 81 23.87 9.69 -6.86
N GLN A 82 24.50 8.85 -7.68
CA GLN A 82 24.66 9.10 -9.12
C GLN A 82 23.32 9.02 -9.85
N ILE A 83 22.43 8.12 -9.41
CA ILE A 83 21.05 8.04 -9.91
C ILE A 83 20.28 9.31 -9.56
N MET A 84 20.44 9.83 -8.34
CA MET A 84 19.82 11.10 -7.94
C MET A 84 20.38 12.30 -8.71
N GLU A 85 21.69 12.34 -8.96
CA GLU A 85 22.31 13.36 -9.82
C GLU A 85 21.72 13.33 -11.24
N GLU A 86 21.53 12.14 -11.81
CA GLU A 86 20.87 11.97 -13.10
C GLU A 86 19.43 12.47 -13.06
N ILE A 87 18.64 12.07 -12.05
CA ILE A 87 17.26 12.56 -11.84
C ILE A 87 17.24 14.09 -11.75
N ALA A 88 18.12 14.68 -10.95
CA ALA A 88 18.22 16.14 -10.77
C ALA A 88 18.58 16.86 -12.08
N SER A 89 19.41 16.24 -12.94
CA SER A 89 19.81 16.81 -14.23
C SER A 89 18.65 16.91 -15.24
N PHE A 90 17.68 15.98 -15.18
CA PHE A 90 16.55 15.94 -16.11
C PHE A 90 15.25 16.53 -15.52
N THR A 91 15.08 16.45 -14.20
CA THR A 91 13.84 16.83 -13.53
C THR A 91 14.02 18.17 -12.82
N SER A 92 13.56 19.25 -13.44
CA SER A 92 13.77 20.62 -12.96
C SER A 92 13.31 20.85 -11.51
N ILE A 93 12.20 20.25 -11.07
CA ILE A 93 11.73 20.36 -9.68
C ILE A 93 12.65 19.64 -8.66
N TYR A 94 13.60 18.84 -9.12
CA TYR A 94 14.64 18.16 -8.33
C TYR A 94 16.05 18.72 -8.62
N GLY A 95 16.22 19.78 -9.42
CA GLY A 95 17.55 20.23 -9.86
C GLY A 95 18.53 20.62 -8.76
N GLY A 96 18.03 20.90 -7.56
CA GLY A 96 18.82 21.11 -6.34
C GLY A 96 18.96 19.88 -5.44
N VAL A 97 18.33 18.77 -5.73
CA VAL A 97 18.29 17.59 -4.85
C VAL A 97 19.51 16.72 -5.11
N LEU A 98 20.56 16.93 -4.32
CA LEU A 98 21.75 16.08 -4.31
C LEU A 98 21.92 15.42 -2.95
N TYR A 99 22.54 14.24 -2.91
CA TYR A 99 22.80 13.51 -1.65
C TYR A 99 23.56 14.34 -0.63
N SER A 100 24.52 15.15 -1.09
CA SER A 100 25.30 16.08 -0.26
C SER A 100 24.46 17.14 0.43
N ARG A 101 23.25 17.43 -0.08
CA ARG A 101 22.35 18.46 0.47
C ARG A 101 21.24 17.93 1.37
N LEU A 102 21.00 16.61 1.39
CA LEU A 102 19.89 16.04 2.18
C LEU A 102 20.13 16.14 3.68
N GLY A 103 21.39 16.09 4.14
CA GLY A 103 21.71 16.19 5.57
C GLY A 103 20.90 15.21 6.44
N LYS A 104 20.53 15.63 7.66
CA LYS A 104 19.66 14.86 8.58
C LYS A 104 18.17 15.10 8.32
N GLU A 105 17.80 16.34 7.99
CA GLU A 105 16.41 16.78 7.89
C GLU A 105 15.79 16.62 6.49
N GLY A 106 16.57 16.25 5.48
CA GLY A 106 16.11 16.15 4.10
C GLY A 106 15.78 17.50 3.45
N LEU A 107 15.21 17.43 2.24
CA LEU A 107 14.75 18.59 1.46
C LEU A 107 13.32 18.38 0.96
N GLN A 108 12.48 19.40 1.00
CA GLN A 108 11.15 19.34 0.39
C GLN A 108 11.19 19.77 -1.07
N TRP A 109 10.68 18.92 -1.97
CA TRP A 109 10.52 19.33 -3.37
C TRP A 109 9.24 20.17 -3.54
N PRO A 110 9.21 21.11 -4.50
CA PRO A 110 10.27 21.46 -5.46
C PRO A 110 11.54 22.06 -4.84
N CYS A 111 12.69 21.74 -5.43
CA CYS A 111 13.99 22.32 -5.12
C CYS A 111 14.76 22.46 -6.43
N PRO A 112 14.60 23.56 -7.18
CA PRO A 112 15.02 23.62 -8.58
C PRO A 112 16.52 23.86 -8.83
N HIS A 113 17.27 24.38 -7.84
CA HIS A 113 18.70 24.64 -7.99
C HIS A 113 19.44 24.47 -6.67
N LEU A 114 20.78 24.39 -6.74
CA LEU A 114 21.66 24.04 -5.61
C LEU A 114 21.61 25.02 -4.42
N SER A 115 21.23 26.28 -4.65
CA SER A 115 21.04 27.27 -3.58
C SER A 115 19.60 27.34 -3.05
N HIS A 116 18.64 26.62 -3.65
CA HIS A 116 17.24 26.68 -3.23
C HIS A 116 17.03 25.88 -1.93
N PRO A 117 16.45 26.44 -0.86
CA PRO A 117 16.34 25.76 0.44
C PRO A 117 15.34 24.59 0.46
N GLY A 118 14.56 24.42 -0.60
CA GLY A 118 13.41 23.52 -0.68
C GLY A 118 12.09 24.28 -0.47
N THR A 119 10.97 23.68 -0.87
CA THR A 119 9.65 24.33 -0.81
C THR A 119 8.79 23.74 0.32
N LEU A 120 8.74 24.46 1.44
CA LEU A 120 8.02 24.07 2.65
C LEU A 120 6.51 23.87 2.41
N TYR A 121 5.86 24.84 1.78
CA TYR A 121 4.46 24.77 1.38
C TYR A 121 4.28 25.28 -0.04
N LEU A 122 3.31 24.70 -0.75
CA LEU A 122 3.00 25.04 -2.14
C LEU A 122 2.02 26.21 -2.21
N HIS A 123 1.96 26.84 -3.38
CA HIS A 123 0.94 27.85 -3.71
C HIS A 123 0.88 29.07 -2.80
N LYS A 124 2.01 29.43 -2.15
CA LYS A 124 2.12 30.63 -1.30
C LYS A 124 1.56 31.89 -1.97
N ASP A 125 2.05 32.18 -3.17
CA ASP A 125 1.71 33.40 -3.90
C ASP A 125 0.70 33.14 -5.02
N LYS A 126 0.81 31.98 -5.70
CA LYS A 126 -0.01 31.66 -6.87
C LYS A 126 -0.17 30.14 -7.04
N PHE A 127 -1.34 29.71 -7.49
CA PHE A 127 -1.54 28.32 -7.91
C PHE A 127 -0.65 28.01 -9.12
N THR A 128 -0.13 26.78 -9.23
CA THR A 128 0.73 26.38 -10.35
C THR A 128 0.05 26.60 -11.71
N ARG A 129 -1.28 26.48 -11.77
CA ARG A 129 -2.11 26.74 -12.96
C ARG A 129 -2.56 28.19 -13.15
N GLY A 130 -2.06 29.13 -12.35
CA GLY A 130 -2.54 30.50 -12.36
C GLY A 130 -3.52 30.82 -11.24
N LYS A 131 -4.79 30.49 -11.45
CA LYS A 131 -5.87 30.71 -10.47
C LYS A 131 -6.42 29.36 -9.99
N GLY A 132 -7.03 29.35 -8.81
CA GLY A 132 -7.83 28.21 -8.35
C GLY A 132 -8.94 27.91 -9.36
N LYS A 133 -9.25 26.63 -9.56
CA LYS A 133 -10.34 26.18 -10.45
C LYS A 133 -11.43 25.54 -9.59
N PHE A 134 -12.61 26.13 -9.59
CA PHE A 134 -13.80 25.53 -8.98
C PHE A 134 -14.32 24.41 -9.88
N HIS A 135 -14.74 23.32 -9.26
CA HIS A 135 -15.35 22.18 -9.93
C HIS A 135 -16.70 21.88 -9.27
N PRO A 136 -17.82 21.98 -10.00
CA PRO A 136 -19.07 21.45 -9.50
C PRO A 136 -18.99 19.92 -9.51
N VAL A 137 -19.39 19.29 -8.41
CA VAL A 137 -19.43 17.83 -8.28
C VAL A 137 -20.84 17.41 -7.93
N GLN A 138 -21.34 16.40 -8.64
CA GLN A 138 -22.62 15.76 -8.33
C GLN A 138 -22.36 14.47 -7.57
N TYR A 139 -23.22 14.19 -6.59
CA TYR A 139 -23.15 12.93 -5.87
C TYR A 139 -23.41 11.76 -6.83
N LYS A 140 -22.55 10.75 -6.74
CA LYS A 140 -22.72 9.47 -7.41
C LYS A 140 -22.65 8.39 -6.33
N PRO A 141 -23.64 7.48 -6.23
CA PRO A 141 -23.57 6.39 -5.28
C PRO A 141 -22.40 5.45 -5.61
N PRO A 142 -21.95 4.64 -4.64
CA PRO A 142 -21.00 3.55 -4.87
C PRO A 142 -21.42 2.63 -6.02
N ALA A 143 -20.46 1.97 -6.65
CA ALA A 143 -20.73 1.05 -7.75
C ALA A 143 -21.55 -0.17 -7.30
N GLU A 144 -21.41 -0.55 -6.03
CA GLU A 144 -22.14 -1.65 -5.43
C GLU A 144 -22.86 -1.21 -4.16
N LEU A 145 -24.19 -1.28 -4.17
CA LEU A 145 -25.04 -1.08 -3.00
C LEU A 145 -25.46 -2.43 -2.41
N SER A 146 -25.83 -2.42 -1.13
CA SER A 146 -26.49 -3.55 -0.49
C SER A 146 -27.89 -3.78 -1.07
N ASP A 147 -28.36 -5.02 -0.98
CA ASP A 147 -29.70 -5.44 -1.39
C ASP A 147 -30.23 -6.52 -0.42
N GLU A 148 -31.35 -7.15 -0.74
CA GLU A 148 -31.97 -8.17 0.10
C GLU A 148 -31.09 -9.42 0.28
N GLU A 149 -30.24 -9.75 -0.70
CA GLU A 149 -29.34 -10.91 -0.65
C GLU A 149 -28.04 -10.60 0.12
N TYR A 150 -27.51 -9.38 -0.04
CA TYR A 150 -26.30 -8.88 0.60
C TYR A 150 -26.60 -7.59 1.37
N PRO A 151 -27.24 -7.67 2.55
CA PRO A 151 -27.82 -6.52 3.23
C PRO A 151 -26.81 -5.62 3.94
N LEU A 152 -25.57 -6.07 4.15
CA LEU A 152 -24.55 -5.33 4.89
C LEU A 152 -23.56 -4.66 3.93
N ILE A 153 -23.07 -3.49 4.31
CA ILE A 153 -21.95 -2.81 3.63
C ILE A 153 -20.65 -3.17 4.34
N LEU A 154 -19.73 -3.80 3.62
CA LEU A 154 -18.36 -4.00 4.04
C LEU A 154 -17.51 -2.78 3.72
N THR A 155 -16.83 -2.25 4.73
CA THR A 155 -15.73 -1.29 4.60
C THR A 155 -14.41 -1.92 5.05
N THR A 156 -13.32 -1.57 4.37
CA THR A 156 -11.99 -2.10 4.66
C THR A 156 -11.06 -1.04 5.24
N GLY A 157 -10.23 -1.42 6.19
CA GLY A 157 -9.26 -0.49 6.77
C GLY A 157 -8.00 -1.16 7.30
N ARG A 158 -7.34 -0.44 8.21
CA ARG A 158 -6.05 -0.84 8.80
C ARG A 158 -6.13 -0.84 10.30
N VAL A 159 -5.20 -1.57 10.92
CA VAL A 159 -4.89 -1.47 12.35
C VAL A 159 -3.49 -0.92 12.55
N LEU A 160 -3.23 -0.43 13.77
CA LEU A 160 -1.93 0.13 14.14
C LEU A 160 -0.77 -0.87 14.01
N PHE A 161 -1.02 -2.12 14.38
CA PHE A 161 0.05 -3.12 14.58
C PHE A 161 0.55 -3.77 13.29
N HIS A 162 -0.21 -3.66 12.20
CA HIS A 162 0.14 -4.30 10.92
C HIS A 162 0.11 -3.33 9.77
N PHE A 163 1.08 -3.47 8.88
CA PHE A 163 1.21 -2.62 7.71
C PHE A 163 0.83 -3.39 6.44
N HIS A 164 -0.19 -2.90 5.74
CA HIS A 164 -0.68 -3.43 4.47
C HIS A 164 -0.79 -4.97 4.45
N THR A 165 -0.11 -5.67 3.54
CA THR A 165 -0.17 -7.14 3.40
C THR A 165 0.44 -7.90 4.57
N GLY A 166 1.07 -7.21 5.53
CA GLY A 166 1.63 -7.83 6.73
C GLY A 166 2.93 -8.63 6.49
N THR A 167 3.46 -8.65 5.27
CA THR A 167 4.65 -9.44 4.87
C THR A 167 5.87 -9.17 5.74
N MET A 168 6.00 -7.94 6.26
CA MET A 168 7.02 -7.56 7.25
C MET A 168 6.49 -7.61 8.69
N SER A 169 5.37 -6.92 8.97
CA SER A 169 4.92 -6.70 10.35
C SER A 169 4.47 -7.98 11.07
N ARG A 170 3.84 -8.92 10.35
CA ARG A 170 3.36 -10.19 10.93
C ARG A 170 4.48 -11.16 11.29
N ARG A 171 5.69 -10.94 10.76
CA ARG A 171 6.89 -11.70 11.14
C ARG A 171 7.48 -11.23 12.47
N VAL A 172 7.08 -10.05 12.95
CA VAL A 172 7.50 -9.54 14.27
C VAL A 172 6.62 -10.17 15.34
N LYS A 173 7.20 -11.08 16.13
CA LYS A 173 6.50 -11.85 17.18
C LYS A 173 5.64 -10.97 18.09
N GLY A 174 6.17 -9.83 18.56
CA GLY A 174 5.44 -8.93 19.44
C GLY A 174 4.19 -8.31 18.80
N LEU A 175 4.29 -7.86 17.55
CA LEU A 175 3.13 -7.29 16.82
C LEU A 175 2.07 -8.36 16.56
N ASN A 176 2.51 -9.56 16.17
CA ASN A 176 1.61 -10.68 15.90
C ASN A 176 0.95 -11.23 17.18
N GLN A 177 1.54 -11.06 18.36
CA GLN A 177 0.87 -11.39 19.63
C GLN A 177 -0.25 -10.41 19.98
N ILE A 178 -0.10 -9.13 19.65
CA ILE A 178 -1.10 -8.09 19.98
C ILE A 178 -2.32 -8.20 19.06
N TYR A 179 -2.12 -8.49 17.77
CA TYR A 179 -3.21 -8.63 16.81
C TYR A 179 -2.95 -9.83 15.88
N PRO A 180 -3.27 -11.06 16.31
CA PRO A 180 -2.82 -12.29 15.64
C PRO A 180 -3.59 -12.67 14.38
N GLU A 181 -4.84 -12.22 14.26
CA GLU A 181 -5.79 -12.71 13.26
C GLU A 181 -6.73 -11.62 12.78
N GLY A 182 -7.27 -11.80 11.56
CA GLY A 182 -8.31 -10.93 11.05
C GLY A 182 -9.66 -11.19 11.70
N ILE A 183 -10.45 -10.14 11.82
CA ILE A 183 -11.79 -10.15 12.43
C ILE A 183 -12.77 -9.44 11.51
N VAL A 184 -14.06 -9.77 11.63
CA VAL A 184 -15.17 -8.92 11.16
C VAL A 184 -15.74 -8.17 12.35
N GLU A 185 -15.63 -6.85 12.31
CA GLU A 185 -16.28 -5.99 13.28
C GLU A 185 -17.72 -5.71 12.83
N ILE A 186 -18.68 -5.89 13.73
CA ILE A 186 -20.12 -5.76 13.48
C ILE A 186 -20.80 -5.05 14.65
N ASN A 187 -21.80 -4.22 14.31
CA ASN A 187 -22.61 -3.51 15.29
C ASN A 187 -23.41 -4.48 16.18
N PRO A 188 -23.64 -4.18 17.48
CA PRO A 188 -24.46 -5.01 18.35
C PRO A 188 -25.88 -5.29 17.82
N GLU A 189 -26.52 -4.34 17.14
CA GLU A 189 -27.88 -4.51 16.59
C GLU A 189 -27.90 -5.59 15.49
N ASP A 190 -26.99 -5.50 14.53
CA ASP A 190 -26.87 -6.49 13.45
C ASP A 190 -26.45 -7.86 14.00
N ALA A 191 -25.53 -7.87 14.98
CA ALA A 191 -25.10 -9.11 15.63
C ALA A 191 -26.29 -9.80 16.33
N ASN A 192 -27.12 -9.04 17.06
CA ASN A 192 -28.32 -9.58 17.71
C ASN A 192 -29.34 -10.09 16.69
N PHE A 193 -29.59 -9.32 15.62
CA PHE A 193 -30.51 -9.72 14.55
C PHE A 193 -30.06 -11.03 13.88
N LEU A 194 -28.76 -11.18 13.64
CA LEU A 194 -28.14 -12.38 13.05
C LEU A 194 -27.84 -13.49 14.09
N ASN A 195 -28.17 -13.27 15.37
CA ASN A 195 -27.86 -14.15 16.50
C ASN A 195 -26.36 -14.51 16.63
N LEU A 196 -25.45 -13.60 16.33
CA LEU A 196 -24.01 -13.80 16.37
C LEU A 196 -23.42 -13.53 17.76
N SER A 197 -22.42 -14.31 18.15
CA SER A 197 -21.71 -14.17 19.42
C SER A 197 -20.29 -13.62 19.25
N GLN A 198 -19.79 -12.94 20.28
CA GLN A 198 -18.41 -12.45 20.32
C GLN A 198 -17.42 -13.62 20.13
N GLY A 199 -16.53 -13.52 19.15
CA GLY A 199 -15.51 -14.54 18.84
C GLY A 199 -16.02 -15.74 18.03
N GLU A 200 -17.31 -15.79 17.68
CA GLU A 200 -17.87 -16.82 16.80
C GLU A 200 -17.17 -16.78 15.43
N ILE A 201 -16.87 -17.94 14.87
CA ILE A 201 -16.30 -18.03 13.52
C ILE A 201 -17.46 -18.02 12.53
N VAL A 202 -17.42 -17.07 11.61
CA VAL A 202 -18.46 -16.87 10.59
C VAL A 202 -17.83 -16.84 9.21
N LYS A 203 -18.69 -16.92 8.21
CA LYS A 203 -18.34 -16.67 6.82
C LYS A 203 -18.92 -15.32 6.39
N VAL A 204 -18.07 -14.43 5.90
CA VAL A 204 -18.50 -13.19 5.24
C VAL A 204 -18.50 -13.46 3.73
N VAL A 205 -19.64 -13.26 3.08
CA VAL A 205 -19.88 -13.63 1.68
C VAL A 205 -20.25 -12.38 0.88
N SER A 206 -19.60 -12.19 -0.25
CA SER A 206 -19.99 -11.23 -1.28
C SER A 206 -20.35 -11.97 -2.57
N ARG A 207 -20.79 -11.23 -3.59
CA ARG A 207 -21.06 -11.77 -4.93
C ARG A 207 -19.84 -12.43 -5.59
N ARG A 208 -18.62 -12.15 -5.12
CA ARG A 208 -17.36 -12.59 -5.73
C ARG A 208 -16.68 -13.72 -4.98
N GLY A 209 -16.98 -13.86 -3.68
CA GLY A 209 -16.25 -14.80 -2.86
C GLY A 209 -16.68 -14.78 -1.40
N GLN A 210 -15.94 -15.52 -0.60
CA GLN A 210 -16.22 -15.68 0.81
C GLN A 210 -14.92 -15.76 1.60
N VAL A 211 -14.94 -15.28 2.83
CA VAL A 211 -13.82 -15.39 3.78
C VAL A 211 -14.33 -15.88 5.12
N LYS A 212 -13.52 -16.68 5.82
CA LYS A 212 -13.80 -17.10 7.20
C LYS A 212 -13.08 -16.17 8.16
N THR A 213 -13.74 -15.74 9.22
CA THR A 213 -13.18 -14.77 10.17
C THR A 213 -13.93 -14.82 11.51
N LYS A 214 -13.34 -14.25 12.56
CA LYS A 214 -13.97 -14.15 13.88
C LYS A 214 -14.80 -12.87 14.02
N VAL A 215 -15.95 -13.00 14.66
CA VAL A 215 -16.83 -11.87 14.99
C VAL A 215 -16.21 -11.05 16.12
N LYS A 216 -16.18 -9.73 15.92
CA LYS A 216 -15.96 -8.73 16.96
C LYS A 216 -17.16 -7.81 17.04
N ILE A 217 -17.93 -7.91 18.10
CA ILE A 217 -19.04 -7.01 18.35
C ILE A 217 -18.47 -5.69 18.89
N SER A 218 -18.77 -4.58 18.22
CA SER A 218 -18.40 -3.24 18.67
C SER A 218 -19.34 -2.18 18.09
N ASP A 219 -19.49 -1.07 18.80
CA ASP A 219 -20.34 0.07 18.44
C ASP A 219 -19.62 1.12 17.55
N LYS A 220 -18.42 0.80 17.05
CA LYS A 220 -17.63 1.74 16.23
C LYS A 220 -18.20 1.93 14.83
N SER A 221 -18.81 0.88 14.28
CA SER A 221 -19.49 0.92 12.98
C SER A 221 -20.99 1.07 13.19
N SER A 222 -21.65 1.85 12.33
CA SER A 222 -23.10 2.00 12.36
C SER A 222 -23.81 0.68 12.00
N PRO A 223 -25.07 0.48 12.42
CA PRO A 223 -25.88 -0.64 11.94
C PRO A 223 -25.90 -0.72 10.40
N GLY A 224 -25.89 -1.93 9.86
CA GLY A 224 -25.78 -2.21 8.43
C GLY A 224 -24.37 -2.11 7.85
N VAL A 225 -23.34 -1.78 8.66
CA VAL A 225 -21.95 -1.65 8.22
C VAL A 225 -21.03 -2.58 9.00
N VAL A 226 -20.21 -3.34 8.28
CA VAL A 226 -19.17 -4.21 8.86
C VAL A 226 -17.79 -3.77 8.43
N PHE A 227 -16.81 -3.96 9.31
CA PHE A 227 -15.43 -3.56 9.07
C PHE A 227 -14.48 -4.76 9.12
N MET A 228 -13.59 -4.85 8.14
CA MET A 228 -12.51 -5.84 8.11
C MET A 228 -11.19 -5.19 7.70
N THR A 229 -10.08 -5.87 7.98
CA THR A 229 -8.74 -5.43 7.58
C THR A 229 -8.13 -6.37 6.56
N PHE A 230 -7.20 -5.85 5.75
CA PHE A 230 -6.56 -6.59 4.66
C PHE A 230 -5.14 -7.09 5.01
N HIS A 231 -4.84 -7.20 6.31
CA HIS A 231 -3.52 -7.63 6.79
C HIS A 231 -3.33 -9.15 6.84
N PHE A 232 -4.40 -9.93 6.69
CA PHE A 232 -4.42 -11.36 6.98
C PHE A 232 -4.74 -12.16 5.72
N ALA A 233 -3.79 -12.97 5.27
CA ALA A 233 -3.98 -13.86 4.13
C ALA A 233 -5.04 -14.93 4.41
N GLU A 234 -5.12 -15.37 5.66
CA GLU A 234 -6.07 -16.37 6.17
C GLU A 234 -7.53 -15.86 6.12
N SER A 235 -7.71 -14.54 6.12
CA SER A 235 -9.02 -13.87 5.99
C SER A 235 -8.93 -12.69 5.02
N ALA A 236 -8.42 -12.97 3.82
CA ALA A 236 -8.12 -11.99 2.78
C ALA A 236 -9.37 -11.26 2.27
N VAL A 237 -9.71 -10.14 2.91
CA VAL A 237 -10.91 -9.33 2.63
C VAL A 237 -11.01 -8.85 1.18
N ASN A 238 -9.90 -8.74 0.45
CA ASN A 238 -9.90 -8.32 -0.96
C ASN A 238 -10.62 -9.33 -1.89
N PHE A 239 -10.86 -10.57 -1.47
CA PHE A 239 -11.76 -11.47 -2.19
C PHE A 239 -13.23 -11.02 -2.16
N LEU A 240 -13.59 -10.15 -1.21
CA LEU A 240 -14.93 -9.65 -1.07
C LEU A 240 -15.17 -8.37 -1.88
N THR A 241 -14.14 -7.56 -2.12
CA THR A 241 -14.24 -6.23 -2.75
C THR A 241 -14.60 -6.30 -4.22
N ASN A 242 -15.28 -5.28 -4.75
CA ASN A 242 -15.66 -5.21 -6.16
C ASN A 242 -14.49 -4.75 -7.07
N ASP A 243 -14.64 -4.93 -8.37
CA ASP A 243 -13.66 -4.59 -9.41
C ASP A 243 -13.91 -3.20 -10.05
N ALA A 244 -14.83 -2.41 -9.49
CA ALA A 244 -15.10 -1.07 -9.98
C ALA A 244 -13.89 -0.15 -9.75
N LEU A 245 -13.58 0.64 -10.77
CA LEU A 245 -12.47 1.56 -10.77
C LEU A 245 -12.95 3.00 -10.94
N ASP A 246 -12.32 3.93 -10.24
CA ASP A 246 -12.46 5.36 -10.54
C ASP A 246 -12.15 5.59 -12.03
N PRO A 247 -13.03 6.29 -12.77
CA PRO A 247 -12.90 6.39 -14.23
C PRO A 247 -11.62 7.12 -14.66
N VAL A 248 -11.05 7.98 -13.81
CA VAL A 248 -9.89 8.83 -14.12
C VAL A 248 -8.60 8.20 -13.60
N ALA A 249 -8.50 7.96 -12.29
CA ALA A 249 -7.30 7.51 -11.60
C ALA A 249 -7.17 5.98 -11.57
N LYS A 250 -8.20 5.24 -12.00
CA LYS A 250 -8.24 3.76 -11.95
C LYS A 250 -8.03 3.18 -10.55
N ILE A 251 -8.45 3.93 -9.53
CA ILE A 251 -8.39 3.50 -8.13
C ILE A 251 -9.58 2.57 -7.83
N PRO A 252 -9.36 1.39 -7.28
CA PRO A 252 -10.43 0.45 -6.94
C PRO A 252 -11.29 0.88 -5.74
N GLU A 253 -12.56 0.50 -5.77
CA GLU A 253 -13.56 0.81 -4.74
C GLU A 253 -13.47 -0.16 -3.53
N TYR A 254 -12.43 0.00 -2.69
CA TYR A 254 -12.23 -0.87 -1.53
C TYR A 254 -13.12 -0.57 -0.32
N LYS A 255 -13.88 0.53 -0.31
CA LYS A 255 -14.54 1.05 0.89
C LYS A 255 -16.02 0.70 0.97
N VAL A 256 -16.59 0.17 -0.12
CA VAL A 256 -17.98 -0.25 -0.19
C VAL A 256 -18.03 -1.56 -0.97
N SER A 257 -18.55 -2.61 -0.33
CA SER A 257 -18.88 -3.88 -0.96
C SER A 257 -20.09 -4.44 -0.25
N ALA A 258 -21.08 -4.94 -0.98
CA ALA A 258 -22.21 -5.59 -0.33
C ALA A 258 -21.81 -7.00 0.13
N VAL A 259 -22.19 -7.35 1.35
CA VAL A 259 -21.92 -8.66 1.94
C VAL A 259 -23.10 -9.17 2.76
N LYS A 260 -23.10 -10.46 3.03
CA LYS A 260 -23.88 -11.10 4.09
C LYS A 260 -22.97 -11.89 5.02
N ILE A 261 -23.44 -12.16 6.23
CA ILE A 261 -22.74 -13.01 7.19
C ILE A 261 -23.53 -14.30 7.39
N GLU A 262 -22.86 -15.43 7.24
CA GLU A 262 -23.41 -16.76 7.43
C GLU A 262 -22.71 -17.46 8.61
N LYS A 263 -23.48 -18.13 9.45
CA LYS A 263 -22.95 -19.03 10.48
C LYS A 263 -22.35 -20.29 9.84
N ILE A 264 -21.36 -20.88 10.51
CA ILE A 264 -20.69 -22.12 10.08
C ILE A 264 -21.11 -23.28 10.97
#